data_AF-A0A8S4NL25-F1
#
_entry.id   AF-A0A8S4NL25-F1
#
_cell.length_a   1.000
_cell.length_b   1.000
_cell.length_c   1.000
_cell.angle_alpha   90.00
_cell.angle_beta   90.00
_cell.angle_gamma   90.00
#
_symmetry.space_group_name_H-M   'P 1'
#
loop_
_entity.id
_entity.type
_entity.pdbx_description
1 polymer ?
#
loop_
_entity_poly.entity_id
_entity_poly.type
_entity_poly.pdbx_seq_one_letter_code
_entity_poly.pdbx_strand_id
1 'polypeptide(L)'
;MLWRAGENNGCQVCLHGNQPCFPNNNMYRDDNITERLHLFAFKKYQDLEMFMKRYIHFFEAPTGCILYLYSMALSRTVPKIIEDLEDAIPQLLTDNEDVSGALVNLLLTGRATRHLHNGKIDYSEDGEALNQPMVGILERSEIGFLYWHKDEANDNRTQVGSMLKTPRCPVWITKVNGQFGCLFS
;
A
#
# COMPACT_ATOMS: atom_id res chain seq x y z
N MET A 1 -7.10 -3.15 6.31
CA MET A 1 -5.87 -2.93 5.53
C MET A 1 -4.62 -3.16 6.39
N LEU A 2 -4.37 -2.40 7.46
CA LEU A 2 -3.23 -2.61 8.39
C LEU A 2 -3.02 -4.06 8.84
N TRP A 3 -4.07 -4.72 9.34
CA TRP A 3 -3.99 -6.13 9.76
C TRP A 3 -3.62 -7.10 8.62
N ARG A 4 -4.11 -6.81 7.40
CA ARG A 4 -3.80 -7.60 6.20
C ARG A 4 -2.36 -7.40 5.74
N ALA A 5 -1.79 -6.21 5.93
CA ALA A 5 -0.40 -5.93 5.61
C ALA A 5 0.57 -6.84 6.38
N GLY A 6 0.26 -7.14 7.65
CA GLY A 6 0.98 -8.16 8.42
C GLY A 6 0.35 -9.56 8.35
N GLU A 7 -0.23 -9.90 7.20
CA GLU A 7 -0.72 -11.25 6.84
C GLU A 7 -1.74 -11.83 7.84
N ASN A 8 -2.56 -10.95 8.43
CA ASN A 8 -3.56 -11.32 9.42
C ASN A 8 -3.00 -11.94 10.72
N ASN A 9 -1.70 -11.79 10.99
CA ASN A 9 -1.01 -12.37 12.15
C ASN A 9 -0.48 -11.30 13.13
N GLY A 10 -0.34 -10.06 12.67
CA GLY A 10 0.09 -8.94 13.50
C GLY A 10 0.20 -7.67 12.67
N CYS A 11 0.45 -6.54 13.31
CA CYS A 11 0.74 -5.30 12.59
C CYS A 11 1.51 -4.31 13.48
N GLN A 12 2.01 -3.25 12.85
CA GLN A 12 2.65 -2.11 13.49
C GLN A 12 1.84 -0.85 13.21
N VAL A 13 1.62 -0.03 14.24
CA VAL A 13 0.97 1.28 14.10
C VAL A 13 1.92 2.35 14.60
N CYS A 14 2.09 3.41 13.80
CA CYS A 14 2.90 4.56 14.12
C CYS A 14 2.00 5.68 14.64
N LEU A 15 2.34 6.26 15.79
CA LEU A 15 1.78 7.53 16.24
C LEU A 15 2.89 8.57 16.35
N HIS A 16 2.51 9.84 16.20
CA HIS A 16 3.41 10.97 16.38
C HIS A 16 3.54 11.31 17.87
N GLY A 17 4.79 11.43 18.34
CA GLY A 17 5.12 11.79 19.71
C GLY A 17 5.53 13.26 19.86
N ASN A 18 5.47 13.73 21.11
CA ASN A 18 5.88 15.10 21.44
C ASN A 18 7.39 15.26 21.56
N GLN A 19 8.15 14.17 21.70
CA GLN A 19 9.59 14.18 21.90
C GLN A 19 10.29 13.27 20.89
N PRO A 20 11.49 13.64 20.43
CA PRO A 20 12.28 12.78 19.56
C PRO A 20 12.75 11.53 20.33
N CYS A 21 12.71 10.38 19.67
CA CYS A 21 13.13 9.09 20.20
C CYS A 21 14.65 8.89 20.13
N PHE A 22 15.34 9.66 19.29
CA PHE A 22 16.80 9.64 19.14
C PHE A 22 17.34 11.04 18.88
N PRO A 23 18.61 11.33 19.22
CA PRO A 23 19.20 12.64 19.01
C PRO A 23 19.37 12.95 17.52
N ASN A 24 19.33 14.23 17.17
CA ASN A 24 19.76 14.71 15.86
C ASN A 24 21.25 14.39 15.67
N ASN A 25 21.59 13.86 14.49
CA ASN A 25 22.96 13.65 14.05
C ASN A 25 23.07 14.00 12.56
N ASN A 26 24.26 14.39 12.11
CA ASN A 26 24.57 14.79 10.74
C ASN A 26 24.40 13.67 9.68
N MET A 27 23.93 12.48 10.09
CA MET A 27 23.69 11.34 9.21
C MET A 27 22.32 11.38 8.53
N TYR A 28 21.40 12.24 8.98
CA TYR A 28 20.08 12.40 8.39
C TYR A 28 19.58 13.84 8.51
N ARG A 29 18.52 14.16 7.78
CA ARG A 29 17.85 15.46 7.83
C ARG A 29 16.57 15.32 8.66
N ASP A 30 16.47 16.10 9.73
CA ASP A 30 15.26 16.15 10.57
C ASP A 30 14.03 16.58 9.76
N ASP A 31 12.95 15.80 9.84
CA ASP A 31 11.66 16.08 9.22
C ASP A 31 10.54 16.36 10.23
N ASN A 32 10.82 16.32 11.54
CA ASN A 32 9.84 16.50 12.63
C ASN A 32 8.74 15.44 12.67
N ILE A 33 8.92 14.33 11.97
CA ILE A 33 7.99 13.22 11.91
C ILE A 33 8.69 11.93 12.32
N THR A 34 9.68 11.48 11.55
CA THR A 34 10.32 10.17 11.68
C THR A 34 11.04 9.99 13.01
N GLU A 35 11.70 11.03 13.50
CA GLU A 35 12.40 11.04 14.78
C GLU A 35 11.46 11.01 15.98
N ARG A 36 10.16 11.31 15.78
CA ARG A 36 9.14 11.36 16.83
C ARG A 36 8.14 10.20 16.75
N LEU A 37 8.39 9.19 15.92
CA LEU A 37 7.45 8.07 15.76
C LEU A 37 7.53 7.10 16.94
N HIS A 38 6.37 6.85 17.55
CA HIS A 38 6.17 5.75 18.48
C HIS A 38 5.54 4.56 17.77
N LEU A 39 6.15 3.40 17.90
CA LEU A 39 5.71 2.16 17.27
C LEU A 39 4.94 1.29 18.26
N PHE A 40 3.75 0.86 17.85
CA PHE A 40 2.88 -0.02 18.61
C PHE A 40 2.65 -1.33 17.84
N ALA A 41 3.04 -2.44 18.44
CA ALA A 41 2.89 -3.76 17.86
C ALA A 41 1.60 -4.44 18.37
N PHE A 42 0.82 -5.01 17.45
CA PHE A 42 -0.41 -5.73 17.79
C PHE A 42 -0.34 -7.19 17.32
N LYS A 43 -0.86 -8.10 18.15
CA LYS A 43 -0.99 -9.54 17.87
C LYS A 43 -2.43 -10.03 17.88
N LYS A 44 -3.38 -9.16 18.23
CA LYS A 44 -4.81 -9.44 18.16
C LYS A 44 -5.51 -8.32 17.43
N TYR A 45 -6.41 -8.69 16.52
CA TYR A 45 -7.18 -7.74 15.73
C TYR A 45 -8.06 -6.82 16.60
N GLN A 46 -8.66 -7.35 17.66
CA GLN A 46 -9.51 -6.58 18.58
C GLN A 46 -8.74 -5.45 19.27
N ASP A 47 -7.49 -5.72 19.70
CA ASP A 47 -6.64 -4.71 20.34
C ASP A 47 -6.28 -3.58 19.36
N LEU A 48 -5.95 -3.95 18.11
CA LEU A 48 -5.75 -3.00 17.03
C LEU A 48 -7.00 -2.14 16.80
N GLU A 49 -8.17 -2.77 16.71
CA GLU A 49 -9.42 -2.07 16.43
C GLU A 49 -9.75 -1.04 17.53
N MET A 50 -9.62 -1.43 18.80
CA MET A 50 -9.81 -0.53 19.93
C MET A 50 -8.80 0.62 19.92
N PHE A 51 -7.53 0.32 19.62
CA PHE A 51 -6.47 1.33 19.51
C PHE A 51 -6.75 2.33 18.40
N MET A 52 -7.09 1.87 17.19
CA MET A 52 -7.41 2.74 16.07
C MET A 52 -8.61 3.64 16.37
N LYS A 53 -9.68 3.11 16.99
CA LYS A 53 -10.84 3.91 17.41
C LYS A 53 -10.46 4.98 18.44
N ARG A 54 -9.57 4.66 19.38
CA ARG A 54 -9.12 5.58 20.43
C ARG A 54 -8.24 6.71 19.89
N TYR A 55 -7.38 6.41 18.93
CA TYR A 55 -6.34 7.30 18.43
C TYR A 55 -6.56 7.79 16.99
N ILE A 56 -7.79 7.67 16.47
CA ILE A 56 -8.11 8.03 15.07
C ILE A 56 -7.74 9.47 14.73
N HIS A 57 -7.83 10.40 15.69
CA HIS A 57 -7.49 11.81 15.53
C HIS A 57 -6.03 12.07 15.10
N PHE A 58 -5.09 11.15 15.37
CA PHE A 58 -3.73 11.24 14.84
C PHE A 58 -3.70 11.03 13.31
N PHE A 59 -4.61 10.23 12.77
CA PHE A 59 -4.72 9.95 11.34
C PHE A 59 -5.58 10.96 10.59
N GLU A 60 -6.39 11.75 11.32
CA GLU A 60 -7.16 12.88 10.78
C GLU A 60 -6.35 14.19 10.77
N ALA A 61 -5.21 14.22 11.47
CA ALA A 61 -4.30 15.36 11.46
C ALA A 61 -3.58 15.52 10.09
N PRO A 62 -2.98 16.69 9.79
CA PRO A 62 -2.26 16.90 8.53
C PRO A 62 -1.14 15.90 8.22
N THR A 63 -0.52 15.31 9.25
CA THR A 63 0.50 14.27 9.12
C THR A 63 -0.07 12.84 9.13
N GLY A 64 -1.39 12.69 9.21
CA GLY A 64 -2.05 11.40 9.35
C GLY A 64 -1.79 10.44 8.20
N CYS A 65 -1.72 10.94 6.96
CA CYS A 65 -1.43 10.13 5.78
C CYS A 65 -0.03 9.48 5.85
N ILE A 66 0.98 10.24 6.27
CA ILE A 66 2.36 9.72 6.38
C ILE A 66 2.49 8.76 7.56
N LEU A 67 1.80 9.00 8.68
CA LEU A 67 1.71 8.04 9.79
C LEU A 67 1.07 6.72 9.35
N TYR A 68 -0.01 6.79 8.56
CA TYR A 68 -0.66 5.61 8.01
C TYR A 68 0.25 4.85 7.05
N LEU A 69 0.96 5.57 6.18
CA LEU A 69 1.92 4.99 5.25
C LEU A 69 3.02 4.22 6.00
N TYR A 70 3.64 4.82 7.02
CA TYR A 70 4.64 4.12 7.82
C TYR A 70 4.06 2.91 8.56
N SER A 71 2.84 3.03 9.07
CA SER A 71 2.14 1.90 9.70
C SER A 71 1.93 0.73 8.73
N MET A 72 1.53 1.01 7.49
CA MET A 72 1.39 -0.02 6.44
C MET A 72 2.74 -0.63 6.06
N ALA A 73 3.76 0.21 5.84
CA ALA A 73 5.09 -0.25 5.45
C ALA A 73 5.75 -1.11 6.52
N LEU A 74 5.66 -0.72 7.79
CA LEU A 74 6.20 -1.50 8.91
C LEU A 74 5.39 -2.75 9.21
N SER A 75 4.07 -2.73 8.99
CA SER A 75 3.22 -3.92 9.11
C SER A 75 3.57 -4.96 8.04
N ARG A 76 3.84 -4.54 6.80
CA ARG A 76 4.32 -5.43 5.73
C ARG A 76 5.79 -5.81 5.91
N THR A 77 6.61 -4.93 6.50
CA THR A 77 8.07 -4.97 6.63
C THR A 77 8.83 -4.64 5.35
N VAL A 78 9.97 -3.96 5.46
CA VAL A 78 10.80 -3.56 4.31
C VAL A 78 11.26 -4.76 3.47
N PRO A 79 11.76 -5.87 4.04
CA PRO A 79 12.18 -7.02 3.24
C PRO A 79 11.05 -7.60 2.37
N LYS A 80 9.83 -7.70 2.93
CA LYS A 80 8.67 -8.22 2.18
C LYS A 80 8.15 -7.22 1.15
N ILE A 81 8.30 -5.91 1.38
CA ILE A 81 7.98 -4.91 0.34
C ILE A 81 8.94 -5.05 -0.84
N ILE A 82 10.24 -5.25 -0.58
CA ILE A 82 11.23 -5.49 -1.63
C ILE A 82 10.89 -6.78 -2.40
N GLU A 83 10.51 -7.84 -1.69
CA GLU A 83 10.03 -9.09 -2.30
C GLU A 83 8.77 -8.86 -3.16
N ASP A 84 7.75 -8.17 -2.63
CA ASP A 84 6.50 -7.88 -3.35
C ASP A 84 6.72 -7.06 -4.63
N LEU A 85 7.72 -6.19 -4.64
CA LEU A 85 8.03 -5.33 -5.77
C LEU A 85 8.63 -6.12 -6.93
N GLU A 86 9.40 -7.18 -6.67
CA GLU A 86 10.07 -7.99 -7.70
C GLU A 86 10.97 -7.15 -8.64
N ASP A 87 11.54 -6.03 -8.14
CA ASP A 87 12.31 -5.06 -8.91
C ASP A 87 13.81 -5.08 -8.58
N ALA A 88 14.64 -4.74 -9.58
CA ALA A 88 16.07 -4.51 -9.38
C ALA A 88 16.34 -3.28 -8.49
N ILE A 89 15.49 -2.25 -8.59
CA ILE A 89 15.53 -1.04 -7.77
C ILE A 89 14.14 -0.86 -7.13
N PRO A 90 13.94 -1.36 -5.90
CA PRO A 90 12.63 -1.34 -5.27
C PRO A 90 12.24 0.08 -4.87
N GLN A 91 11.17 0.62 -5.48
CA GLN A 91 10.65 1.96 -5.18
C GLN A 91 9.12 1.96 -5.04
N LEU A 92 8.62 2.64 -4.00
CA LEU A 92 7.18 2.86 -3.79
C LEU A 92 6.68 4.18 -4.39
N LEU A 93 7.59 5.08 -4.75
CA LEU A 93 7.31 6.30 -5.50
C LEU A 93 7.89 6.14 -6.89
N THR A 94 7.28 6.82 -7.85
CA THR A 94 7.83 6.94 -9.20
C THR A 94 8.92 8.00 -9.25
N ASP A 95 9.75 8.00 -10.29
CA ASP A 95 10.80 9.01 -10.50
C ASP A 95 10.26 10.45 -10.59
N ASN A 96 8.96 10.61 -10.87
CA ASN A 96 8.27 11.91 -10.89
C ASN A 96 7.62 12.28 -9.55
N GLU A 97 8.05 11.65 -8.45
CA GLU A 97 7.52 11.85 -7.09
C GLU A 97 6.02 11.53 -6.94
N ASP A 98 5.43 10.81 -7.90
CA ASP A 98 4.03 10.35 -7.85
C ASP A 98 3.92 8.95 -7.20
N VAL A 99 2.71 8.62 -6.73
CA VAL A 99 2.37 7.34 -6.11
C VAL A 99 2.42 6.21 -7.15
N SER A 100 3.26 5.20 -6.89
CA SER A 100 3.35 4.01 -7.77
C SER A 100 2.14 3.09 -7.60
N GLY A 101 1.87 2.25 -8.61
CA GLY A 101 0.83 1.22 -8.51
C GLY A 101 1.06 0.25 -7.34
N ALA A 102 2.32 -0.06 -7.05
CA ALA A 102 2.71 -0.87 -5.90
C ALA A 102 2.36 -0.22 -4.56
N LEU A 103 2.54 1.09 -4.44
CA LEU A 103 2.12 1.82 -3.24
C LEU A 103 0.59 1.86 -3.11
N VAL A 104 -0.15 2.06 -4.20
CA VAL A 104 -1.62 1.96 -4.19
C VAL A 104 -2.04 0.57 -3.70
N ASN A 105 -1.46 -0.49 -4.26
CA ASN A 105 -1.78 -1.86 -3.87
C ASN A 105 -1.38 -2.17 -2.43
N LEU A 106 -0.26 -1.62 -1.94
CA LEU A 106 0.13 -1.74 -0.54
C LEU A 106 -0.97 -1.16 0.36
N LEU A 107 -1.45 0.04 0.06
CA LEU A 107 -2.48 0.70 0.84
C LEU A 107 -3.81 -0.07 0.81
N LEU A 108 -4.23 -0.57 -0.37
CA LEU A 108 -5.52 -1.24 -0.54
C LEU A 108 -5.54 -2.69 -0.04
N THR A 109 -4.46 -3.43 -0.26
CA THR A 109 -4.42 -4.89 -0.09
C THR A 109 -3.43 -5.33 1.00
N GLY A 110 -2.53 -4.45 1.43
CA GLY A 110 -1.44 -4.79 2.34
C GLY A 110 -0.22 -5.41 1.65
N ARG A 111 -0.18 -5.47 0.32
CA ARG A 111 0.89 -6.06 -0.50
C ARG A 111 1.38 -5.07 -1.54
N ALA A 112 2.69 -4.89 -1.66
CA ALA A 112 3.27 -3.91 -2.57
C ALA A 112 3.50 -4.44 -4.00
N THR A 113 2.62 -5.33 -4.48
CA THR A 113 2.71 -5.82 -5.87
C THR A 113 2.39 -4.70 -6.85
N ARG A 114 3.11 -4.63 -7.96
CA ARG A 114 2.80 -3.72 -9.07
C ARG A 114 1.67 -4.20 -9.98
N HIS A 115 1.28 -5.46 -9.85
CA HIS A 115 0.38 -6.12 -10.77
C HIS A 115 -1.09 -5.94 -10.38
N LEU A 116 -1.91 -5.51 -11.34
CA LEU A 116 -3.34 -5.26 -11.15
C LEU A 116 -4.23 -6.45 -11.53
N HIS A 117 -3.66 -7.51 -12.11
CA HIS A 117 -4.39 -8.73 -12.46
C HIS A 117 -4.73 -9.58 -11.23
N ASN A 118 -5.61 -10.56 -11.40
CA ASN A 118 -6.01 -11.45 -10.31
C ASN A 118 -5.02 -12.61 -10.17
N GLY A 119 -4.76 -13.03 -8.93
CA GLY A 119 -4.04 -14.26 -8.64
C GLY A 119 -2.57 -14.20 -9.06
N LYS A 120 -2.02 -15.35 -9.42
CA LYS A 120 -0.62 -15.55 -9.78
C LYS A 120 -0.56 -16.01 -11.24
N ILE A 121 0.35 -15.43 -12.02
CA ILE A 121 0.61 -15.81 -13.40
C ILE A 121 1.98 -16.48 -13.44
N ASP A 122 2.00 -17.78 -13.78
CA ASP A 122 3.22 -18.58 -13.87
C ASP A 122 3.70 -18.76 -15.32
N TYR A 123 2.86 -18.43 -16.32
CA TYR A 123 3.13 -18.64 -17.75
C TYR A 123 2.84 -17.38 -18.57
N SER A 124 3.61 -17.17 -19.64
CA SER A 124 3.36 -16.12 -20.62
C SER A 124 2.11 -16.40 -21.47
N GLU A 125 1.69 -15.42 -22.27
CA GLU A 125 0.59 -15.61 -23.23
C GLU A 125 0.89 -16.70 -24.26
N ASP A 126 2.16 -16.91 -24.58
CA ASP A 126 2.64 -17.97 -25.49
C ASP A 126 2.76 -19.36 -24.81
N GLY A 127 2.43 -19.44 -23.51
CA GLY A 127 2.46 -20.68 -22.73
C GLY A 127 3.84 -21.09 -22.18
N GLU A 128 4.84 -20.21 -22.29
CA GLU A 128 6.17 -20.46 -21.72
C GLU A 128 6.18 -20.14 -20.22
N ALA A 129 6.90 -20.94 -19.43
CA ALA A 129 7.02 -20.70 -18.00
C ALA A 129 7.86 -19.43 -17.72
N LEU A 130 7.36 -18.56 -16.84
CA LEU A 130 8.07 -17.37 -16.41
C LEU A 130 9.21 -17.72 -15.45
N ASN A 131 10.33 -16.99 -15.53
CA ASN A 131 11.46 -17.15 -14.62
C ASN A 131 11.08 -16.91 -13.15
N GLN A 132 10.21 -15.92 -12.92
CA GLN A 132 9.56 -15.67 -11.66
C GLN A 132 8.08 -15.43 -11.92
N PRO A 133 7.19 -16.02 -11.14
CA PRO A 133 5.77 -15.79 -11.31
C PRO A 133 5.37 -14.37 -10.96
N MET A 134 4.51 -13.77 -11.77
CA MET A 134 3.95 -12.45 -11.48
C MET A 134 2.82 -12.62 -10.46
N VAL A 135 2.98 -12.02 -9.28
CA VAL A 135 1.96 -12.11 -8.22
C VAL A 135 1.07 -10.87 -8.23
N GLY A 136 -0.17 -11.02 -8.68
CA GLY A 136 -1.20 -9.97 -8.64
C GLY A 136 -2.02 -9.97 -7.35
N ILE A 137 -3.28 -9.57 -7.48
CA ILE A 137 -4.23 -9.41 -6.39
C ILE A 137 -4.82 -10.76 -6.00
N LEU A 138 -4.44 -11.26 -4.83
CA LEU A 138 -4.76 -12.62 -4.39
C LEU A 138 -6.17 -12.79 -3.82
N GLU A 139 -6.77 -11.71 -3.34
CA GLU A 139 -8.10 -11.75 -2.72
C GLU A 139 -8.87 -10.46 -2.98
N ARG A 140 -10.20 -10.57 -2.96
CA ARG A 140 -11.10 -9.44 -3.18
C ARG A 140 -10.80 -8.32 -2.19
N SER A 141 -10.55 -7.12 -2.71
CA SER A 141 -10.24 -5.94 -1.89
C SER A 141 -11.48 -5.40 -1.18
N GLU A 142 -11.29 -4.76 -0.04
CA GLU A 142 -12.37 -4.00 0.64
C GLU A 142 -12.73 -2.76 -0.16
N ILE A 143 -11.72 -2.03 -0.64
CA ILE A 143 -11.84 -0.82 -1.46
C ILE A 143 -11.34 -1.13 -2.86
N GLY A 144 -12.09 -0.71 -3.86
CA GLY A 144 -11.79 -0.98 -5.26
C GLY A 144 -10.73 -0.06 -5.82
N PHE A 145 -10.17 -0.46 -6.96
CA PHE A 145 -9.31 0.40 -7.75
C PHE A 145 -9.75 0.35 -9.20
N LEU A 146 -9.84 1.52 -9.83
CA LEU A 146 -10.07 1.66 -11.27
C LEU A 146 -8.97 2.53 -11.86
N TYR A 147 -8.50 2.15 -13.03
CA TYR A 147 -7.43 2.85 -13.72
C TYR A 147 -7.84 3.10 -15.16
N TRP A 148 -7.53 4.30 -15.65
CA TRP A 148 -7.67 4.63 -17.07
C TRP A 148 -6.73 5.77 -17.46
N HIS A 149 -6.14 5.68 -18.64
CA HIS A 149 -5.30 6.74 -19.19
C HIS A 149 -5.56 6.91 -20.69
N LYS A 150 -5.77 8.16 -21.13
CA LYS A 150 -6.10 8.48 -22.53
C LYS A 150 -5.01 8.10 -23.54
N ASP A 151 -3.74 8.10 -23.10
CA ASP A 151 -2.59 7.86 -23.97
C ASP A 151 -2.26 6.35 -24.11
N GLU A 152 -3.00 5.47 -23.42
CA GLU A 152 -2.88 4.02 -23.63
C GLU A 152 -3.59 3.60 -24.92
N ALA A 153 -2.86 2.87 -25.77
CA ALA A 153 -3.43 2.28 -26.98
C ALA A 153 -4.57 1.32 -26.62
N ASN A 154 -5.64 1.30 -27.43
CA ASN A 154 -6.86 0.55 -27.11
C ASN A 154 -6.64 -0.97 -26.98
N ASP A 155 -5.68 -1.50 -27.74
CA ASP A 155 -5.28 -2.90 -27.79
C ASP A 155 -4.34 -3.31 -26.63
N ASN A 156 -3.69 -2.34 -25.97
CA ASN A 156 -2.77 -2.58 -24.87
C ASN A 156 -3.09 -1.72 -23.64
N ARG A 157 -4.37 -1.63 -23.28
CA ARG A 157 -4.80 -0.92 -22.07
C ARG A 157 -4.51 -1.73 -20.83
N THR A 158 -4.09 -1.03 -19.77
CA THR A 158 -3.90 -1.64 -18.45
C THR A 158 -5.18 -2.31 -17.97
N GLN A 159 -5.13 -3.63 -17.77
CA GLN A 159 -6.28 -4.42 -17.31
C GLN A 159 -6.27 -4.55 -15.79
N VAL A 160 -7.26 -3.91 -15.15
CA VAL A 160 -7.52 -4.12 -13.71
C VAL A 160 -8.35 -5.39 -13.52
N GLY A 161 -7.86 -6.28 -12.67
CA GLY A 161 -8.50 -7.54 -12.31
C GLY A 161 -9.81 -7.36 -11.53
N SER A 162 -10.68 -8.37 -11.57
CA SER A 162 -11.99 -8.29 -10.89
C SER A 162 -11.87 -8.15 -9.36
N MET A 163 -10.79 -8.63 -8.73
CA MET A 163 -10.59 -8.49 -7.28
C MET A 163 -10.45 -7.04 -6.81
N LEU A 164 -10.12 -6.11 -7.73
CA LEU A 164 -10.11 -4.66 -7.51
C LEU A 164 -11.34 -3.97 -8.11
N LYS A 165 -11.86 -4.43 -9.26
CA LYS A 165 -13.02 -3.80 -9.91
C LYS A 165 -14.33 -4.01 -9.15
N THR A 166 -14.49 -5.14 -8.47
CA THR A 166 -15.68 -5.46 -7.68
C THR A 166 -15.30 -5.55 -6.20
N PRO A 167 -15.07 -4.43 -5.50
CA PRO A 167 -14.73 -4.44 -4.08
C PRO A 167 -15.86 -4.97 -3.19
N ARG A 168 -15.54 -5.26 -1.91
CA ARG A 168 -16.54 -5.64 -0.90
C ARG A 168 -17.35 -4.45 -0.41
N CYS A 169 -16.72 -3.29 -0.23
CA CYS A 169 -17.41 -2.04 0.02
C CYS A 169 -17.65 -1.30 -1.30
N PRO A 170 -18.76 -0.55 -1.43
CA PRO A 170 -19.04 0.23 -2.63
C PRO A 170 -18.22 1.53 -2.66
N VAL A 171 -16.89 1.41 -2.56
CA VAL A 171 -15.94 2.51 -2.60
C VAL A 171 -14.80 2.13 -3.53
N TRP A 172 -14.44 3.02 -4.45
CA TRP A 172 -13.35 2.85 -5.41
C TRP A 172 -12.43 4.05 -5.38
N ILE A 173 -11.13 3.78 -5.32
CA ILE A 173 -10.12 4.76 -5.71
C ILE A 173 -9.97 4.68 -7.23
N THR A 174 -9.91 5.83 -7.89
CA THR A 174 -9.71 5.91 -9.35
C THR A 174 -8.42 6.62 -9.66
N LYS A 175 -7.64 6.15 -10.63
CA LYS A 175 -6.56 6.93 -11.25
C LYS A 175 -6.92 7.14 -12.73
N VAL A 176 -7.38 8.34 -13.07
CA VAL A 176 -7.87 8.70 -14.41
C VAL A 176 -6.99 9.81 -14.96
N ASN A 177 -6.29 9.58 -16.07
CA ASN A 177 -5.34 10.53 -16.66
C ASN A 177 -4.33 11.08 -15.64
N GLY A 178 -3.80 10.19 -14.79
CA GLY A 178 -2.84 10.54 -13.74
C GLY A 178 -3.46 11.14 -12.48
N GLN A 179 -4.75 11.48 -12.47
CA GLN A 179 -5.40 12.10 -11.31
C GLN A 179 -6.12 11.07 -10.45
N PHE A 180 -5.91 11.15 -9.13
CA PHE A 180 -6.63 10.33 -8.17
C PHE A 180 -8.02 10.90 -7.87
N GLY A 181 -8.98 10.00 -7.70
CA GLY A 181 -10.36 10.31 -7.32
C GLY A 181 -10.96 9.20 -6.45
N CYS A 182 -12.16 9.46 -5.93
CA CYS A 182 -12.92 8.51 -5.14
C CYS A 182 -14.36 8.44 -5.67
N LEU A 183 -14.83 7.23 -5.96
CA LEU A 183 -16.22 6.94 -6.32
C LEU A 183 -16.84 6.08 -5.22
N PHE A 184 -18.08 6.36 -4.86
CA PHE A 184 -18.82 5.58 -3.86
C PHE A 184 -20.33 5.63 -4.13
N SER A 185 -21.06 4.63 -3.64
CA SER A 185 -22.53 4.51 -3.77
C SER A 185 -23.20 4.07 -2.49
#